data_AF-A0A2V9UEI5-F1
#
_entry.id   AF-A0A2V9UEI5-F1
#
_cell.length_a   1.000
_cell.length_b   1.000
_cell.length_c   1.000
_cell.angle_alpha   90.00
_cell.angle_beta   90.00
_cell.angle_gamma   90.00
#
_symmetry.space_group_name_H-M   'P 1'
#
loop_
_entity.id
_entity.type
_entity.pdbx_description
1 polymer ?
#
loop_
_entity_poly.entity_id
_entity_poly.type
_entity_poly.pdbx_seq_one_letter_code
_entity_poly.pdbx_strand_id
1 'polypeptide(L)'
;MDSRGEEAKKPRTIIWVAEHGFQGWTCSQCEWNYPLPTLLNDAEAKSAYDRLALGKFREHACEGHAPRLGAVDSQSFTARIRKLVKQGFKPRDAVDLLLQEVELEYRGQPKVLEQARAEGQDFLRRVREGLI
;
A
#
# COMPACT_ATOMS: atom_id res chain seq x y z
N MET A 1 -14.74 39.23 -2.02
CA MET A 1 -14.37 38.30 -3.10
C MET A 1 -13.25 37.45 -2.53
N ASP A 2 -13.56 36.32 -1.92
CA ASP A 2 -12.56 35.40 -1.38
C ASP A 2 -12.96 33.96 -1.73
N SER A 3 -12.88 33.66 -3.01
CA SER A 3 -12.88 32.30 -3.54
C SER A 3 -11.43 31.95 -3.86
N ARG A 4 -10.78 31.15 -3.00
CA ARG A 4 -9.64 30.31 -3.37
C ARG A 4 -9.21 29.42 -2.21
N GLY A 5 -9.72 28.21 -2.23
CA GLY A 5 -9.32 27.12 -1.34
C GLY A 5 -10.08 25.82 -1.58
N GLU A 6 -10.74 25.64 -2.73
CA GLU A 6 -11.14 24.30 -3.17
C GLU A 6 -9.88 23.57 -3.64
N GLU A 7 -9.11 23.02 -2.69
CA GLU A 7 -8.34 21.81 -2.96
C GLU A 7 -9.33 20.81 -3.54
N ALA A 8 -9.24 20.59 -4.86
CA ALA A 8 -10.08 19.66 -5.57
C ALA A 8 -10.02 18.29 -4.88
N LYS A 9 -11.03 18.00 -4.06
CA LYS A 9 -11.19 16.75 -3.33
C LYS A 9 -11.23 15.66 -4.40
N LYS A 10 -10.10 14.95 -4.60
CA LYS A 10 -10.02 13.86 -5.58
C LYS A 10 -11.26 12.98 -5.41
N PRO A 11 -11.90 12.51 -6.48
CA PRO A 11 -13.06 11.63 -6.33
C PRO A 11 -12.62 10.37 -5.58
N ARG A 12 -13.29 10.04 -4.47
CA ARG A 12 -13.06 8.77 -3.79
C ARG A 12 -13.46 7.63 -4.72
N THR A 13 -12.63 6.60 -4.78
CA THR A 13 -12.82 5.42 -5.62
C THR A 13 -12.75 4.17 -4.75
N ILE A 14 -13.49 3.14 -5.15
CA ILE A 14 -13.38 1.82 -4.56
C ILE A 14 -12.26 1.06 -5.29
N ILE A 15 -11.36 0.42 -4.56
CA ILE A 15 -10.22 -0.32 -5.12
C ILE A 15 -10.19 -1.74 -4.56
N TRP A 16 -9.90 -2.70 -5.42
CA TRP A 16 -9.68 -4.09 -5.02
C TRP A 16 -8.28 -4.22 -4.43
N VAL A 17 -8.18 -4.82 -3.25
CA VAL A 17 -6.91 -5.13 -2.60
C VAL A 17 -6.85 -6.63 -2.34
N ALA A 18 -5.75 -7.25 -2.73
CA ALA A 18 -5.43 -8.65 -2.48
C ALA A 18 -3.99 -8.73 -1.99
N GLU A 19 -3.83 -8.56 -0.68
CA GLU A 19 -2.55 -8.59 0.03
C GLU A 19 -2.52 -9.76 1.01
N HIS A 20 -1.35 -10.03 1.59
CA HIS A 20 -1.15 -11.17 2.48
C HIS A 20 -2.01 -11.01 3.75
N GLY A 21 -3.11 -11.75 3.82
CA GLY A 21 -4.04 -11.75 4.96
C GLY A 21 -5.29 -10.86 4.79
N PHE A 22 -5.40 -10.13 3.68
CA PHE A 22 -6.62 -9.37 3.34
C PHE A 22 -6.92 -9.44 1.85
N GLN A 23 -8.14 -9.83 1.53
CA GLN A 23 -8.69 -9.72 0.18
C GLN A 23 -10.03 -9.02 0.30
N GLY A 24 -10.28 -7.98 -0.49
CA GLY A 24 -11.54 -7.26 -0.42
C GLY A 24 -11.53 -5.89 -1.09
N TRP A 25 -12.66 -5.21 -1.01
CA TRP A 25 -12.84 -3.86 -1.51
C TRP A 25 -12.43 -2.84 -0.45
N THR A 26 -11.78 -1.75 -0.86
CA THR A 26 -11.35 -0.69 0.05
C THR A 26 -11.58 0.69 -0.55
N CYS A 27 -11.63 1.72 0.30
CA CYS A 27 -11.75 3.11 -0.14
C CYS A 27 -10.35 3.70 -0.42
N SER A 28 -10.19 4.47 -1.49
CA SER A 28 -8.91 5.10 -1.82
C SER A 28 -8.50 6.25 -0.88
N GLN A 29 -9.40 6.72 0.00
CA GLN A 29 -9.15 7.90 0.86
C GLN A 29 -9.20 7.63 2.36
N CYS A 30 -9.83 6.53 2.78
CA CYS A 30 -9.96 6.19 4.20
C CYS A 30 -9.76 4.69 4.41
N GLU A 31 -9.63 4.27 5.68
CA GLU A 31 -9.44 2.87 6.06
C GLU A 31 -10.70 2.00 5.95
N TRP A 32 -11.76 2.50 5.31
CA TRP A 32 -12.93 1.70 4.99
C TRP A 32 -12.52 0.50 4.13
N ASN A 33 -12.90 -0.69 4.60
CA ASN A 33 -12.64 -1.95 3.94
C ASN A 33 -13.87 -2.86 4.04
N TYR A 34 -14.04 -3.69 3.04
CA TYR A 34 -15.09 -4.69 2.91
C TYR A 34 -14.40 -6.00 2.53
N PRO A 35 -14.06 -6.86 3.51
CA PRO A 35 -13.32 -8.09 3.26
C PRO A 35 -14.18 -9.10 2.49
N LEU A 36 -13.52 -9.85 1.62
CA LEU A 36 -14.10 -10.98 0.91
C LEU A 36 -14.39 -12.10 1.91
N PRO A 37 -15.64 -12.56 2.04
CA PRO A 37 -15.96 -13.70 2.88
C PRO A 37 -15.20 -14.94 2.42
N THR A 38 -14.67 -15.72 3.37
CA THR A 38 -14.11 -17.03 3.09
C THR A 38 -15.19 -17.91 2.45
N LEU A 39 -14.84 -18.67 1.39
CA LEU A 39 -15.70 -19.62 0.65
C LEU A 39 -16.59 -19.05 -0.46
N LEU A 40 -16.31 -17.83 -0.96
CA LEU A 40 -17.01 -17.28 -2.12
C LEU A 40 -16.49 -17.87 -3.45
N ASN A 41 -16.86 -19.12 -3.76
CA ASN A 41 -16.38 -19.84 -4.95
C ASN A 41 -17.28 -19.67 -6.18
N ASP A 42 -18.52 -19.23 -6.00
CA ASP A 42 -19.53 -19.10 -7.06
C ASP A 42 -19.44 -17.74 -7.78
N ALA A 43 -19.62 -17.73 -9.11
CA ALA A 43 -19.54 -16.53 -9.95
C ALA A 43 -20.71 -15.55 -9.71
N GLU A 44 -21.90 -16.06 -9.43
CA GLU A 44 -23.07 -15.27 -9.05
C GLU A 44 -22.88 -14.67 -7.66
N ALA A 45 -22.31 -15.44 -6.74
CA ALA A 45 -21.97 -14.95 -5.39
C ALA A 45 -20.95 -13.80 -5.45
N LYS A 46 -19.90 -13.90 -6.29
CA LYS A 46 -18.94 -12.81 -6.53
C LYS A 46 -19.61 -11.55 -7.08
N SER A 47 -20.48 -11.71 -8.08
CA SER A 47 -21.21 -10.59 -8.66
C SER A 47 -22.18 -9.93 -7.67
N ALA A 48 -22.82 -10.71 -6.78
CA ALA A 48 -23.62 -10.18 -5.69
C ALA A 48 -22.77 -9.43 -4.67
N TYR A 49 -21.62 -9.99 -4.30
CA TYR A 49 -20.66 -9.39 -3.39
C TYR A 49 -20.16 -8.03 -3.90
N ASP A 50 -19.79 -7.92 -5.18
CA ASP A 50 -19.33 -6.66 -5.77
C ASP A 50 -20.43 -5.59 -5.77
N ARG A 51 -21.68 -5.97 -6.04
CA ARG A 51 -22.83 -5.06 -5.96
C ARG A 51 -23.08 -4.57 -4.53
N LEU A 52 -22.98 -5.46 -3.54
CA LEU A 52 -23.12 -5.11 -2.12
C LEU A 52 -21.99 -4.18 -1.67
N ALA A 53 -20.75 -4.49 -2.07
CA ALA A 53 -19.59 -3.65 -1.76
C ALA A 53 -19.74 -2.25 -2.33
N LEU A 54 -20.24 -2.12 -3.57
CA LEU A 54 -20.51 -0.81 -4.19
C LEU A 54 -21.62 -0.04 -3.45
N GLY A 55 -22.67 -0.73 -3.01
CA GLY A 55 -23.73 -0.14 -2.18
C GLY A 55 -23.18 0.40 -0.86
N LYS A 56 -22.43 -0.43 -0.13
CA LYS A 56 -21.79 -0.06 1.14
C LYS A 56 -20.75 1.05 0.97
N PHE A 57 -20.03 1.05 -0.15
CA PHE A 57 -19.11 2.14 -0.51
C PHE A 57 -19.83 3.47 -0.75
N ARG A 58 -21.07 3.48 -1.24
CA ARG A 58 -21.83 4.73 -1.37
C ARG A 58 -22.32 5.24 -0.02
N GLU A 59 -22.71 4.32 0.86
CA GLU A 59 -23.25 4.62 2.20
C GLU A 59 -22.19 5.10 3.19
N HIS A 60 -20.93 4.65 3.09
CA HIS A 60 -19.92 5.04 4.08
C HIS A 60 -19.56 6.54 3.98
N ALA A 61 -19.30 7.15 5.14
CA ALA A 61 -18.77 8.50 5.26
C ALA A 61 -17.27 8.44 5.55
N CYS A 62 -16.41 8.97 4.67
CA CYS A 62 -14.96 8.93 4.87
C CYS A 62 -14.52 9.59 6.18
N GLU A 63 -15.25 10.61 6.63
CA GLU A 63 -14.98 11.36 7.88
C GLU A 63 -15.09 10.50 9.14
N GLY A 64 -15.86 9.40 9.08
CA GLY A 64 -15.98 8.44 10.18
C GLY A 64 -14.87 7.38 10.21
N HIS A 65 -13.94 7.42 9.27
CA HIS A 65 -12.82 6.49 9.18
C HIS A 65 -11.50 7.27 9.24
N ALA A 66 -10.46 6.65 9.80
CA ALA A 66 -9.13 7.22 9.72
C ALA A 66 -8.76 7.47 8.24
N PRO A 67 -8.12 8.61 7.93
CA PRO A 67 -7.62 8.84 6.58
C PRO A 67 -6.68 7.70 6.26
N ARG A 68 -6.84 7.13 5.06
CA ARG A 68 -5.92 6.10 4.61
C ARG A 68 -4.59 6.79 4.49
N LEU A 69 -3.68 6.53 5.42
CA LEU A 69 -2.27 6.81 5.23
C LEU A 69 -1.93 6.06 3.96
N GLY A 70 -1.86 6.83 2.85
CA GLY A 70 -2.12 6.36 1.49
C GLY A 70 -1.58 4.96 1.35
N ALA A 71 -2.51 4.01 1.11
CA ALA A 71 -2.33 2.55 1.20
C ALA A 71 -0.86 2.28 1.31
N VAL A 72 -0.30 2.09 2.53
CA VAL A 72 1.17 1.99 2.78
C VAL A 72 1.71 1.44 1.51
N ASP A 73 2.28 2.31 0.65
CA ASP A 73 2.40 1.89 -0.74
C ASP A 73 3.10 0.53 -0.63
N SER A 74 2.89 -0.33 -1.60
CA SER A 74 4.08 -0.99 -2.10
C SER A 74 5.09 0.13 -2.47
N GLN A 75 5.63 0.84 -1.47
CA GLN A 75 6.73 1.75 -1.55
C GLN A 75 7.75 0.76 -2.02
N SER A 76 8.07 0.86 -3.30
CA SER A 76 9.14 0.07 -3.88
C SER A 76 10.26 0.06 -2.86
N PHE A 77 10.96 -1.06 -2.72
CA PHE A 77 11.97 -1.20 -1.67
C PHE A 77 12.92 0.02 -1.64
N THR A 78 13.20 0.59 -2.81
CA THR A 78 13.84 1.90 -3.03
C THR A 78 13.23 3.08 -2.26
N ALA A 79 11.91 3.30 -2.29
CA ALA A 79 11.22 4.37 -1.57
C ALA A 79 11.34 4.20 -0.05
N ARG A 80 11.24 2.98 0.47
CA ARG A 80 11.45 2.67 1.89
C ARG A 80 12.91 2.96 2.30
N ILE A 81 13.88 2.55 1.48
CA ILE A 81 15.30 2.84 1.71
C ILE A 81 15.55 4.35 1.71
N ARG A 82 15.01 5.11 0.75
CA ARG A 82 15.16 6.58 0.72
C ARG A 82 14.60 7.25 1.96
N LYS A 83 13.48 6.75 2.50
CA LYS A 83 12.88 7.27 3.73
C LYS A 83 13.84 7.10 4.91
N LEU A 84 14.44 5.91 5.07
CA LEU A 84 15.46 5.64 6.10
C LEU A 84 16.69 6.54 5.92
N VAL A 85 17.17 6.71 4.68
CA VAL A 85 18.30 7.62 4.43
C VAL A 85 17.97 9.08 4.81
N LYS A 86 16.77 9.56 4.49
CA LYS A 86 16.31 10.90 4.90
C LYS A 86 16.20 11.06 6.42
N GLN A 87 16.01 9.96 7.15
CA GLN A 87 16.01 9.94 8.62
C GLN A 87 17.43 9.93 9.23
N GLY A 88 18.48 9.91 8.38
CA GLY A 88 19.88 9.98 8.81
C GLY A 88 20.60 8.63 8.82
N PHE A 89 19.93 7.54 8.44
CA PHE A 89 20.60 6.25 8.30
C PHE A 89 21.55 6.25 7.09
N LYS A 90 22.69 5.56 7.22
CA LYS A 90 23.57 5.36 6.06
C LYS A 90 22.85 4.49 5.02
N PRO A 91 23.10 4.69 3.72
CA PRO A 91 22.46 3.90 2.66
C PRO A 91 22.56 2.39 2.84
N ARG A 92 23.71 1.90 3.34
CA ARG A 92 23.89 0.48 3.63
C ARG A 92 23.01 0.00 4.80
N ASP A 93 23.05 0.72 5.91
CA ASP A 93 22.27 0.40 7.11
C ASP A 93 20.76 0.45 6.81
N ALA A 94 20.33 1.39 5.97
CA ALA A 94 18.94 1.51 5.51
C ALA A 94 18.49 0.29 4.68
N VAL A 95 19.37 -0.28 3.85
CA VAL A 95 19.08 -1.51 3.09
C VAL A 95 19.02 -2.71 4.03
N ASP A 96 19.94 -2.82 4.98
CA ASP A 96 19.97 -3.95 5.92
C ASP A 96 18.72 -3.95 6.82
N LEU A 97 18.29 -2.78 7.31
CA LEU A 97 17.05 -2.61 8.06
C LEU A 97 15.82 -2.98 7.21
N LEU A 98 15.77 -2.53 5.96
CA LEU A 98 14.69 -2.91 5.05
C LEU A 98 14.60 -4.43 4.90
N LEU A 99 15.72 -5.13 4.69
CA LEU A 99 15.72 -6.58 4.49
C LEU A 99 15.17 -7.32 5.72
N GLN A 100 15.50 -6.84 6.92
CA GLN A 100 14.93 -7.37 8.18
C GLN A 100 13.42 -7.11 8.26
N GLU A 101 12.96 -5.91 7.93
CA GLU A 101 11.53 -5.59 7.88
C GLU A 101 10.80 -6.51 6.89
N VAL A 102 11.34 -6.72 5.69
CA VAL A 102 10.78 -7.58 4.65
C VAL A 102 10.74 -9.04 5.09
N GLU A 103 11.79 -9.54 5.73
CA GLU A 103 11.84 -10.90 6.24
C GLU A 103 10.72 -11.16 7.27
N LEU A 104 10.48 -10.19 8.18
CA LEU A 104 9.42 -10.25 9.17
C LEU A 104 8.02 -10.10 8.56
N GLU A 105 7.84 -9.10 7.68
CA GLU A 105 6.57 -8.75 7.05
C GLU A 105 6.05 -9.89 6.15
N TYR A 106 6.94 -10.50 5.37
CA TYR A 106 6.59 -11.55 4.42
C TYR A 106 6.85 -12.97 4.94
N ARG A 107 7.08 -13.15 6.26
CA ARG A 107 7.32 -14.45 6.92
C ARG A 107 8.39 -15.29 6.20
N GLY A 108 9.45 -14.66 5.72
CA GLY A 108 10.54 -15.33 5.02
C GLY A 108 10.19 -15.87 3.63
N GLN A 109 9.19 -15.32 2.93
CA GLN A 109 8.94 -15.69 1.53
C GLN A 109 10.16 -15.41 0.66
N PRO A 110 10.80 -16.45 0.08
CA PRO A 110 12.12 -16.30 -0.53
C PRO A 110 12.10 -15.39 -1.77
N LYS A 111 11.02 -15.43 -2.56
CA LYS A 111 10.91 -14.60 -3.77
C LYS A 111 10.86 -13.10 -3.48
N VAL A 112 10.17 -12.70 -2.41
CA VAL A 112 10.06 -11.28 -2.01
C VAL A 112 11.36 -10.80 -1.39
N LEU A 113 12.00 -11.64 -0.57
CA LEU A 113 13.29 -11.32 0.02
C LEU A 113 14.40 -11.16 -1.05
N GLU A 114 14.41 -12.03 -2.06
CA GLU A 114 15.36 -11.91 -3.19
C GLU A 114 15.09 -10.66 -4.03
N GLN A 115 13.83 -10.30 -4.25
CA GLN A 115 13.47 -9.05 -4.92
C GLN A 115 13.95 -7.82 -4.12
N ALA A 116 13.72 -7.81 -2.79
CA ALA A 116 14.18 -6.74 -1.91
C ALA A 116 15.71 -6.63 -1.89
N ARG A 117 16.41 -7.77 -1.93
CA ARG A 117 17.87 -7.83 -2.02
C ARG A 117 18.37 -7.23 -3.34
N ALA A 118 17.76 -7.60 -4.47
CA ALA A 118 18.13 -7.08 -5.78
C ALA A 118 17.92 -5.55 -5.87
N GLU A 119 16.77 -5.05 -5.39
CA GLU A 119 16.48 -3.62 -5.37
C GLU A 119 17.39 -2.85 -4.41
N GLY A 120 17.71 -3.40 -3.24
CA GLY A 120 18.65 -2.81 -2.29
C GLY A 120 20.07 -2.69 -2.87
N GLN A 121 20.53 -3.71 -3.60
CA GLN A 121 21.83 -3.68 -4.28
C GLN A 121 21.85 -2.64 -5.41
N ASP A 122 20.80 -2.58 -6.22
CA ASP A 122 20.67 -1.57 -7.27
C ASP A 122 20.66 -0.15 -6.68
N PHE A 123 19.96 0.06 -5.57
CA PHE A 123 19.97 1.32 -4.85
C PHE A 123 21.39 1.73 -4.43
N LEU A 124 22.13 0.82 -3.79
CA LEU A 124 23.51 1.10 -3.36
C LEU A 124 24.46 1.40 -4.53
N ARG A 125 24.28 0.71 -5.66
CA ARG A 125 25.04 0.99 -6.88
C ARG A 125 24.78 2.41 -7.37
N ARG A 126 23.50 2.79 -7.51
CA ARG A 126 23.11 4.13 -7.98
C ARG A 126 23.54 5.25 -7.03
N VAL A 127 23.53 5.01 -5.71
CA VAL A 127 24.07 5.95 -4.71
C VAL A 127 25.58 6.14 -4.92
N ARG A 128 26.33 5.06 -5.17
CA ARG A 128 27.77 5.14 -5.45
C ARG A 128 28.06 5.91 -6.74
N GLU A 129 27.18 5.81 -7.72
CA GLU A 129 27.25 6.52 -9.00
C GLU A 129 26.72 7.96 -8.93
N GLY A 130 26.18 8.40 -7.79
CA GLY A 130 25.62 9.74 -7.62
C GLY A 130 24.31 9.99 -8.38
N LEU A 131 23.57 8.93 -8.73
CA LEU A 131 22.34 8.99 -9.52
C LEU A 131 21.07 9.20 -8.66
N ILE A 132 21.20 9.25 -7.33
CA ILE A 132 20.11 9.45 -6.37
C ILE A 132 20.57 10.22 -5.14
#